data_AF-A0A399YNS6-F1
#
_entry.id   AF-A0A399YNS6-F1
#
_cell.length_a   1.000
_cell.length_b   1.000
_cell.length_c   1.000
_cell.angle_alpha   90.00
_cell.angle_beta   90.00
_cell.angle_gamma   90.00
#
_symmetry.space_group_name_H-M   'P 1'
#
loop_
_entity.id
_entity.type
_entity.pdbx_description
1 polymer ?
#
loop_
_entity_poly.entity_id
_entity_poly.type
_entity_poly.pdbx_seq_one_letter_code
_entity_poly.pdbx_strand_id
1 'polypeptide(L)'
;MRRVIVLLVLMLCAFAPVRAQGAQALTFGQSVDGRLDGTTPTAAYSFDGLRGEYLRISLRVTRGDLDATLALFAPDGSLIVRRDDSPEGDALTIQLRLTASGTHRLVAARFGHGRGTTAGDYTLSIDRVGVSAESGSALRFGDTVANSITNDQYEVYYSLRARRGDLITLTMRLDSGNLDPLLQLVDANRRILVENDDFESTPDARIERWLVPEDGQYLIVAGRYGGAAGTTTGTFLLTVDRVPESALGNTPQAAVRLFPGQPDEHAITAERAAIWYVFEARVDDLITLSMNRISGTLDPFLVLLNADLQELATHDDIVDGQQRDSLISGYRIPSDGLYYVQATRFERAAGTTIGGFRLTLTITGNAFDTVEPDIERIAYNASAGGVLNAALPRRRYAFYGNGGDTLTIVVNRVDGDLAPMVTLLDEGGATIVEGSASSSNAVIPRITLPKSGLYTIIVSRSDGAGGFLLAVAQRQ
;
A
#
# COMPACT_ATOMS: atom_id res chain seq x y z
N MET A 1 58.63 -52.73 27.83
CA MET A 1 58.21 -51.35 28.17
C MET A 1 58.63 -50.41 27.05
N ARG A 2 57.70 -49.94 26.21
CA ARG A 2 57.86 -48.75 25.34
C ARG A 2 56.48 -48.13 25.16
N ARG A 3 56.35 -46.87 25.58
CA ARG A 3 55.12 -46.08 25.57
C ARG A 3 54.76 -45.69 24.12
N VAL A 4 53.52 -45.92 23.71
CA VAL A 4 52.93 -45.41 22.47
C VAL A 4 52.30 -44.05 22.79
N ILE A 5 52.71 -43.01 22.05
CA ILE A 5 52.10 -41.69 22.09
C ILE A 5 51.00 -41.67 21.02
N VAL A 6 49.76 -41.45 21.44
CA VAL A 6 48.63 -41.14 20.55
C VAL A 6 48.60 -39.62 20.36
N LEU A 7 48.80 -39.16 19.12
CA LEU A 7 48.70 -37.75 18.76
C LEU A 7 47.26 -37.48 18.28
N LEU A 8 46.49 -36.76 19.09
CA LEU A 8 45.16 -36.25 18.74
C LEU A 8 45.34 -34.96 17.92
N VAL A 9 44.99 -34.96 16.63
CA VAL A 9 45.00 -33.75 15.80
C VAL A 9 43.58 -33.18 15.76
N LEU A 10 43.37 -32.12 16.53
CA LEU A 10 42.17 -31.26 16.48
C LEU A 10 42.31 -30.34 15.26
N MET A 11 41.52 -30.56 14.21
CA MET A 11 41.54 -29.70 13.02
C MET A 11 40.49 -28.59 13.16
N LEU A 12 40.97 -27.40 13.55
CA LEU A 12 40.20 -26.17 13.61
C LEU A 12 39.91 -25.70 12.16
N CYS A 13 38.68 -25.83 11.67
CA CYS A 13 38.27 -25.27 10.38
C CYS A 13 37.98 -23.78 10.56
N ALA A 14 38.90 -22.92 10.11
CA ALA A 14 38.64 -21.49 9.96
C ALA A 14 37.64 -21.27 8.81
N PHE A 15 36.44 -20.80 9.13
CA PHE A 15 35.50 -20.27 8.14
C PHE A 15 36.05 -18.92 7.65
N ALA A 16 36.69 -18.92 6.48
CA ALA A 16 36.89 -17.67 5.76
C ALA A 16 35.51 -17.14 5.31
N PRO A 17 35.21 -15.85 5.46
CA PRO A 17 34.01 -15.26 4.90
C PRO A 17 34.12 -15.38 3.38
N VAL A 18 33.32 -16.26 2.80
CA VAL A 18 33.14 -16.33 1.35
C VAL A 18 32.62 -14.95 0.93
N ARG A 19 33.38 -14.25 0.08
CA ARG A 19 32.91 -13.01 -0.55
C ARG A 19 31.57 -13.29 -1.22
N ALA A 20 30.62 -12.39 -1.04
CA ALA A 20 29.30 -12.40 -1.67
C ALA A 20 29.43 -12.33 -3.20
N GLN A 21 29.74 -13.45 -3.83
CA GLN A 21 29.41 -13.69 -5.23
C GLN A 21 27.90 -13.97 -5.21
N GLY A 22 27.12 -13.07 -5.81
CA GLY A 22 25.66 -13.07 -5.71
C GLY A 22 25.09 -14.46 -5.95
N ALA A 23 24.41 -15.02 -4.95
CA ALA A 23 23.76 -16.31 -5.08
C ALA A 23 22.68 -16.20 -6.15
N GLN A 24 22.64 -17.15 -7.09
CA GLN A 24 21.60 -17.15 -8.11
C GLN A 24 20.25 -17.50 -7.49
N ALA A 25 19.22 -16.72 -7.78
CA ALA A 25 17.86 -17.00 -7.29
C ALA A 25 17.29 -18.26 -7.97
N LEU A 26 16.73 -19.16 -7.17
CA LEU A 26 15.98 -20.34 -7.63
C LEU A 26 14.48 -20.09 -7.49
N THR A 27 13.72 -20.58 -8.48
CA THR A 27 12.26 -20.59 -8.47
C THR A 27 11.79 -22.03 -8.32
N PHE A 28 10.79 -22.26 -7.45
CA PHE A 28 10.22 -23.60 -7.28
C PHE A 28 9.66 -24.15 -8.60
N GLY A 29 9.88 -25.44 -8.87
CA GLY A 29 9.44 -26.11 -10.09
C GLY A 29 10.32 -25.83 -11.32
N GLN A 30 11.35 -24.99 -11.18
CA GLN A 30 12.34 -24.75 -12.23
C GLN A 30 13.65 -25.46 -11.92
N SER A 31 14.35 -25.85 -12.98
CA SER A 31 15.71 -26.39 -12.92
C SER A 31 16.71 -25.35 -13.43
N VAL A 32 17.93 -25.40 -12.88
CA VAL A 32 19.07 -24.62 -13.34
C VAL A 32 20.21 -25.55 -13.70
N ASP A 33 20.91 -25.26 -14.79
CA ASP A 33 22.13 -25.95 -15.16
C ASP A 33 23.35 -25.20 -14.63
N GLY A 34 24.38 -25.94 -14.25
CA GLY A 34 25.63 -25.39 -13.77
C GLY A 34 26.81 -26.30 -14.06
N ARG A 35 28.01 -25.80 -13.74
CA ARG A 35 29.26 -26.55 -13.87
C ARG A 35 30.13 -26.31 -12.64
N LEU A 36 30.71 -27.38 -12.12
CA LEU A 36 31.71 -27.33 -11.05
C LEU A 36 33.03 -27.90 -11.55
N ASP A 37 34.12 -27.20 -11.27
CA ASP A 37 35.48 -27.63 -11.61
C ASP A 37 36.51 -27.00 -10.67
N GLY A 38 37.81 -27.15 -10.97
CA GLY A 38 38.88 -26.58 -10.15
C GLY A 38 38.92 -25.05 -10.10
N THR A 39 38.32 -24.36 -11.09
CA THR A 39 38.23 -22.89 -11.12
C THR A 39 36.98 -22.39 -10.41
N THR A 40 35.89 -23.15 -10.50
CA THR A 40 34.61 -22.85 -9.84
C THR A 40 34.20 -24.06 -8.99
N PRO A 41 34.79 -24.27 -7.80
CA PRO A 41 34.55 -25.46 -7.00
C PRO A 41 33.20 -25.44 -6.25
N THR A 42 32.53 -24.29 -6.21
CA THR A 42 31.27 -24.07 -5.51
C THR A 42 30.36 -23.14 -6.30
N ALA A 43 29.06 -23.41 -6.28
CA ALA A 43 28.00 -22.54 -6.75
C ALA A 43 27.00 -22.29 -5.61
N ALA A 44 26.58 -21.03 -5.45
CA ALA A 44 25.63 -20.63 -4.42
C ALA A 44 24.31 -20.17 -5.05
N TYR A 45 23.22 -20.59 -4.42
CA TYR A 45 21.85 -20.31 -4.83
C TYR A 45 21.04 -19.80 -3.65
N SER A 46 20.00 -19.03 -3.91
CA SER A 46 19.06 -18.55 -2.90
C SER A 46 17.62 -18.77 -3.30
N PHE A 47 16.74 -19.03 -2.35
CA PHE A 47 15.30 -19.11 -2.57
C PHE A 47 14.53 -18.65 -1.34
N ASP A 48 13.34 -18.09 -1.54
CA ASP A 48 12.45 -17.73 -0.43
C ASP A 48 11.62 -18.95 -0.02
N GLY A 49 11.87 -19.44 1.19
CA GLY A 49 11.16 -20.55 1.81
C GLY A 49 10.33 -20.10 3.00
N LEU A 50 9.24 -20.82 3.28
CA LEU A 50 8.38 -20.56 4.43
C LEU A 50 8.47 -21.70 5.46
N ARG A 51 8.37 -21.35 6.75
CA ARG A 51 8.31 -22.34 7.85
C ARG A 51 7.19 -23.34 7.59
N GLY A 52 7.52 -24.62 7.71
CA GLY A 52 6.60 -25.73 7.50
C GLY A 52 6.58 -26.27 6.08
N GLU A 53 7.19 -25.62 5.10
CA GLU A 53 7.23 -26.15 3.72
C GLU A 53 8.04 -27.43 3.63
N TYR A 54 7.47 -28.42 2.93
CA TYR A 54 8.18 -29.62 2.51
C TYR A 54 8.80 -29.38 1.15
N LEU A 55 10.11 -29.57 1.07
CA LEU A 55 10.89 -29.36 -0.14
C LEU A 55 11.48 -30.67 -0.63
N ARG A 56 11.62 -30.78 -1.95
CA ARG A 56 12.49 -31.73 -2.63
C ARG A 56 13.53 -30.95 -3.40
N ILE A 57 14.80 -31.17 -3.10
CA ILE A 57 15.93 -30.60 -3.83
C ILE A 57 16.64 -31.74 -4.53
N SER A 58 16.86 -31.61 -5.82
CA SER A 58 17.52 -32.64 -6.63
C SER A 58 18.66 -32.04 -7.43
N LEU A 59 19.86 -32.61 -7.31
CA LEU A 59 20.99 -32.31 -8.18
C LEU A 59 21.34 -33.58 -8.95
N ARG A 60 21.44 -33.47 -10.27
CA ARG A 60 21.86 -34.56 -11.16
C ARG A 60 23.09 -34.13 -11.93
N VAL A 61 24.15 -34.93 -11.87
CA VAL A 61 25.33 -34.77 -12.73
C VAL A 61 24.94 -35.20 -14.15
N THR A 62 25.19 -34.34 -15.13
CA THR A 62 24.81 -34.56 -16.53
C THR A 62 26.02 -34.82 -17.43
N ARG A 63 27.23 -34.45 -16.98
CA ARG A 63 28.49 -34.69 -17.69
C ARG A 63 29.67 -34.66 -16.73
N GLY A 64 30.68 -35.49 -16.98
CA GLY A 64 31.94 -35.49 -16.24
C GLY A 64 31.98 -36.53 -15.13
N ASP A 65 32.92 -36.38 -14.21
CA ASP A 65 33.15 -37.26 -13.06
C ASP A 65 32.84 -36.56 -11.73
N LEU A 66 32.01 -35.51 -11.77
CA LEU A 66 31.67 -34.68 -10.62
C LEU A 66 31.13 -35.52 -9.47
N ASP A 67 31.89 -35.52 -8.37
CA ASP A 67 31.48 -35.95 -7.04
C ASP A 67 30.88 -34.73 -6.33
N ALA A 68 29.55 -34.70 -6.20
CA ALA A 68 28.81 -33.52 -5.82
C ALA A 68 28.37 -33.55 -4.35
N THR A 69 28.39 -32.37 -3.74
CA THR A 69 27.86 -32.12 -2.40
C THR A 69 26.83 -31.00 -2.45
N LEU A 70 25.79 -31.14 -1.63
CA LEU A 70 24.77 -30.11 -1.41
C LEU A 70 24.72 -29.73 0.06
N ALA A 71 24.73 -28.43 0.35
CA ALA A 71 24.51 -27.90 1.69
C ALA A 71 23.40 -26.84 1.67
N LEU A 72 22.37 -27.03 2.48
CA LEU A 72 21.29 -26.07 2.67
C LEU A 72 21.49 -25.32 3.99
N PHE A 73 21.37 -24.01 3.94
CA PHE A 73 21.49 -23.11 5.06
C PHE A 73 20.18 -22.34 5.28
N ALA A 74 19.84 -22.13 6.54
CA ALA A 74 18.73 -21.29 6.97
C ALA A 74 19.04 -19.80 6.73
N PRO A 75 18.03 -18.91 6.84
CA PRO A 75 18.21 -17.47 6.63
C PRO A 75 19.18 -16.82 7.63
N ASP A 76 19.34 -17.39 8.83
CA ASP A 76 20.31 -16.96 9.85
C ASP A 76 21.75 -17.44 9.56
N GLY A 77 21.95 -18.21 8.48
CA GLY A 77 23.23 -18.77 8.06
C GLY A 77 23.57 -20.12 8.70
N SER A 78 22.72 -20.65 9.59
CA SER A 78 22.93 -21.98 10.18
C SER A 78 22.76 -23.10 9.14
N LEU A 79 23.52 -24.19 9.28
CA LEU A 79 23.43 -25.34 8.39
C LEU A 79 22.21 -26.19 8.75
N ILE A 80 21.30 -26.39 7.79
CA ILE A 80 20.13 -27.28 7.93
C ILE A 80 20.53 -28.71 7.61
N VAL A 81 21.16 -28.92 6.45
CA VAL A 81 21.56 -30.25 6.00
C VAL A 81 22.75 -30.14 5.05
N ARG A 82 23.61 -31.16 5.09
CA ARG A 82 24.62 -31.42 4.06
C ARG A 82 24.49 -32.85 3.59
N ARG A 83 24.52 -33.05 2.27
CA ARG A 83 24.46 -34.34 1.59
C ARG A 83 25.60 -34.43 0.59
N ASP A 84 26.12 -35.63 0.48
CA ASP A 84 27.23 -36.05 -0.38
C ASP A 84 26.71 -37.24 -1.17
N ASP A 85 27.07 -37.39 -2.44
CA ASP A 85 26.69 -38.57 -3.20
C ASP A 85 27.67 -39.71 -2.86
N SER A 86 27.28 -40.93 -3.21
CA SER A 86 28.26 -42.01 -3.24
C SER A 86 29.12 -41.83 -4.49
N PRO A 87 30.39 -42.25 -4.50
CA PRO A 87 31.28 -42.16 -5.67
C PRO A 87 30.74 -42.81 -6.97
N GLU A 88 29.68 -43.60 -6.89
CA GLU A 88 29.03 -44.30 -8.01
C GLU A 88 27.64 -43.72 -8.40
N GLY A 89 27.21 -42.59 -7.83
CA GLY A 89 25.86 -42.05 -8.02
C GLY A 89 25.80 -40.69 -8.69
N ASP A 90 25.10 -40.58 -9.82
CA ASP A 90 24.96 -39.32 -10.57
C ASP A 90 23.89 -38.35 -10.02
N ALA A 91 23.29 -38.63 -8.85
CA ALA A 91 22.18 -37.85 -8.33
C ALA A 91 22.11 -37.75 -6.81
N LEU A 92 21.91 -36.51 -6.33
CA LEU A 92 21.59 -36.16 -4.97
C LEU A 92 20.12 -35.79 -4.87
N THR A 93 19.43 -36.30 -3.85
CA THR A 93 18.11 -35.80 -3.49
C THR A 93 18.02 -35.56 -2.00
N ILE A 94 17.48 -34.40 -1.64
CA ILE A 94 17.20 -33.96 -0.28
C ILE A 94 15.69 -33.74 -0.17
N GLN A 95 15.08 -34.35 0.84
CA GLN A 95 13.70 -34.05 1.24
C GLN A 95 13.70 -33.60 2.69
N LEU A 96 13.13 -32.43 2.97
CA LEU A 96 13.11 -31.88 4.32
C LEU A 96 11.96 -30.89 4.49
N ARG A 97 11.69 -30.58 5.75
CA ARG A 97 10.79 -29.52 6.16
C ARG A 97 11.59 -28.30 6.61
N LEU A 98 11.21 -27.11 6.15
CA LEU A 98 11.79 -25.87 6.63
C LEU A 98 11.28 -25.51 8.02
N THR A 99 12.18 -25.08 8.91
CA THR A 99 11.85 -24.66 10.28
C THR A 99 11.76 -23.15 10.46
N ALA A 100 12.20 -22.38 9.46
CA ALA A 100 12.18 -20.92 9.45
C ALA A 100 11.68 -20.39 8.11
N SER A 101 11.07 -19.20 8.12
CA SER A 101 10.72 -18.45 6.92
C SER A 101 11.85 -17.48 6.54
N GLY A 102 12.03 -17.22 5.26
CA GLY A 102 12.98 -16.24 4.73
C GLY A 102 13.84 -16.79 3.58
N THR A 103 14.83 -16.01 3.18
CA THR A 103 15.75 -16.37 2.10
C THR A 103 16.75 -17.42 2.58
N HIS A 104 16.60 -18.65 2.10
CA HIS A 104 17.52 -19.75 2.35
C HIS A 104 18.64 -19.75 1.32
N ARG A 105 19.78 -20.34 1.69
CA ARG A 105 20.94 -20.47 0.80
C ARG A 105 21.26 -21.93 0.56
N LEU A 106 21.34 -22.33 -0.71
CA LEU A 106 21.74 -23.67 -1.13
C LEU A 106 23.11 -23.58 -1.80
N VAL A 107 24.03 -24.45 -1.42
CA VAL A 107 25.39 -24.50 -1.98
C VAL A 107 25.59 -25.87 -2.62
N ALA A 108 25.85 -25.86 -3.92
CA ALA A 108 26.40 -27.00 -4.63
C ALA A 108 27.92 -26.87 -4.67
N ALA A 109 28.63 -27.94 -4.38
CA ALA A 109 30.08 -27.94 -4.38
C ALA A 109 30.62 -29.29 -4.80
N ARG A 110 31.78 -29.31 -5.45
CA ARG A 110 32.49 -30.55 -5.73
C ARG A 110 33.18 -31.06 -4.46
N PHE A 111 33.23 -32.37 -4.25
CA PHE A 111 33.85 -32.95 -3.06
C PHE A 111 35.30 -32.47 -2.89
N GLY A 112 35.69 -32.15 -1.65
CA GLY A 112 37.00 -31.54 -1.36
C GLY A 112 37.17 -30.07 -1.82
N HIS A 113 36.12 -29.44 -2.36
CA HIS A 113 36.09 -28.03 -2.78
C HIS A 113 37.29 -27.64 -3.67
N GLY A 114 37.99 -26.54 -3.39
CA GLY A 114 39.16 -26.13 -4.19
C GLY A 114 40.31 -27.16 -4.25
N ARG A 115 40.29 -28.20 -3.41
CA ARG A 115 41.27 -29.29 -3.42
C ARG A 115 40.78 -30.59 -4.06
N GLY A 116 39.50 -30.66 -4.43
CA GLY A 116 38.96 -31.81 -5.16
C GLY A 116 39.62 -32.00 -6.53
N THR A 117 39.34 -33.11 -7.18
CA THR A 117 39.84 -33.43 -8.53
C THR A 117 38.73 -33.59 -9.55
N THR A 118 37.51 -33.86 -9.11
CA THR A 118 36.35 -34.12 -9.97
C THR A 118 35.82 -32.83 -10.61
N ALA A 119 35.16 -32.96 -11.75
CA ALA A 119 34.55 -31.85 -12.46
C ALA A 119 33.38 -32.32 -13.35
N GLY A 120 32.39 -31.45 -13.53
CA GLY A 120 31.24 -31.81 -14.34
C GLY A 120 30.14 -30.78 -14.41
N ASP A 121 29.24 -31.02 -15.34
CA ASP A 121 28.01 -30.25 -15.51
C ASP A 121 26.90 -30.94 -14.69
N TYR A 122 26.00 -30.14 -14.13
CA TYR A 122 24.88 -30.63 -13.33
C TYR A 122 23.61 -29.84 -13.61
N THR A 123 22.47 -30.45 -13.31
CA THR A 123 21.15 -29.81 -13.27
C THR A 123 20.64 -29.86 -11.83
N LEU A 124 20.21 -28.72 -11.30
CA LEU A 124 19.67 -28.56 -9.95
C LEU A 124 18.22 -28.09 -10.01
N SER A 125 17.32 -28.76 -9.29
CA SER A 125 15.93 -28.33 -9.12
C SER A 125 15.54 -28.23 -7.66
N ILE A 126 14.56 -27.38 -7.38
CA ILE A 126 13.91 -27.26 -6.09
C ILE A 126 12.39 -27.27 -6.28
N ASP A 127 11.72 -28.18 -5.62
CA ASP A 127 10.28 -28.37 -5.70
C ASP A 127 9.66 -28.22 -4.31
N ARG A 128 8.58 -27.44 -4.24
CA ARG A 128 7.70 -27.45 -3.07
C ARG A 128 6.73 -28.60 -3.23
N VAL A 129 6.78 -29.56 -2.33
CA VAL A 129 5.97 -30.79 -2.40
C VAL A 129 4.85 -30.84 -1.36
N GLY A 130 4.75 -29.84 -0.49
CA GLY A 130 3.65 -29.67 0.45
C GLY A 130 3.97 -28.69 1.57
N VAL A 131 3.10 -28.66 2.59
CA VAL A 131 3.28 -27.88 3.81
C VAL A 131 2.82 -28.67 5.03
N SER A 132 3.50 -28.44 6.14
CA SER A 132 3.22 -29.04 7.45
C SER A 132 1.95 -28.46 8.04
N ALA A 133 1.15 -29.34 8.65
CA ALA A 133 -0.02 -28.95 9.43
C ALA A 133 0.33 -28.47 10.85
N GLU A 134 1.58 -28.61 11.32
CA GLU A 134 1.97 -28.14 12.65
C GLU A 134 1.65 -26.66 12.88
N SER A 135 1.23 -26.32 14.10
CA SER A 135 0.95 -24.95 14.51
C SER A 135 2.16 -24.02 14.27
N GLY A 136 1.85 -22.80 13.83
CA GLY A 136 2.76 -21.76 13.37
C GLY A 136 3.29 -21.95 11.94
N SER A 137 2.84 -22.95 11.18
CA SER A 137 3.29 -23.13 9.79
C SER A 137 2.77 -21.98 8.93
N ALA A 138 3.51 -21.65 7.87
CA ALA A 138 3.17 -20.59 6.95
C ALA A 138 2.51 -21.17 5.69
N LEU A 139 1.28 -20.73 5.41
CA LEU A 139 0.47 -21.19 4.31
C LEU A 139 0.52 -20.20 3.14
N ARG A 140 0.29 -20.72 1.94
CA ARG A 140 0.07 -20.00 0.70
C ARG A 140 -1.37 -20.21 0.22
N PHE A 141 -1.85 -19.33 -0.65
CA PHE A 141 -3.10 -19.58 -1.36
C PHE A 141 -2.99 -20.87 -2.18
N GLY A 142 -4.05 -21.68 -2.13
CA GLY A 142 -4.13 -23.03 -2.68
C GLY A 142 -3.64 -24.14 -1.74
N ASP A 143 -3.13 -23.82 -0.54
CA ASP A 143 -2.75 -24.84 0.43
C ASP A 143 -3.98 -25.46 1.12
N THR A 144 -3.86 -26.76 1.38
CA THR A 144 -4.74 -27.50 2.28
C THR A 144 -3.91 -28.23 3.32
N VAL A 145 -4.28 -28.10 4.60
CA VAL A 145 -3.64 -28.82 5.71
C VAL A 145 -4.68 -29.60 6.51
N ALA A 146 -4.31 -30.80 6.96
CA ALA A 146 -5.11 -31.62 7.85
C ALA A 146 -4.52 -31.60 9.26
N ASN A 147 -5.31 -31.25 10.27
CA ASN A 147 -4.87 -31.21 11.67
C ASN A 147 -6.03 -31.61 12.60
N SER A 148 -5.79 -31.59 13.92
CA SER A 148 -6.78 -31.95 14.94
C SER A 148 -6.89 -30.91 16.03
N ILE A 149 -8.10 -30.74 16.55
CA ILE A 149 -8.39 -30.01 17.77
C ILE A 149 -8.69 -31.00 18.89
N THR A 150 -8.03 -30.81 20.03
CA THR A 150 -8.16 -31.66 21.23
C THR A 150 -8.40 -30.79 22.47
N ASN A 151 -8.57 -31.42 23.64
CA ASN A 151 -8.70 -30.68 24.90
C ASN A 151 -7.38 -29.99 25.33
N ASP A 152 -6.24 -30.58 24.98
CA ASP A 152 -4.91 -30.00 25.29
C ASP A 152 -4.50 -28.94 24.25
N GLN A 153 -5.02 -29.06 23.02
CA GLN A 153 -4.78 -28.15 21.91
C GLN A 153 -6.12 -27.75 21.29
N TYR A 154 -6.77 -26.75 21.88
CA TYR A 154 -8.08 -26.26 21.44
C TYR A 154 -8.02 -25.28 20.26
N GLU A 155 -6.81 -24.87 19.85
CA GLU A 155 -6.56 -24.00 18.69
C GLU A 155 -5.17 -24.26 18.08
N VAL A 156 -5.05 -23.99 16.79
CA VAL A 156 -3.80 -24.00 16.04
C VAL A 156 -3.69 -22.76 15.17
N TYR A 157 -2.46 -22.31 14.94
CA TYR A 157 -2.18 -21.06 14.25
C TYR A 157 -1.48 -21.32 12.93
N TYR A 158 -1.81 -20.54 11.92
CA TYR A 158 -1.08 -20.51 10.65
C TYR A 158 -0.83 -19.07 10.25
N SER A 159 0.31 -18.81 9.59
CA SER A 159 0.58 -17.49 9.03
C SER A 159 0.28 -17.47 7.54
N LEU A 160 -0.28 -16.37 7.05
CA LEU A 160 -0.59 -16.14 5.65
C LEU A 160 -0.11 -14.75 5.27
N ARG A 161 0.59 -14.62 4.14
CA ARG A 161 0.90 -13.30 3.56
C ARG A 161 -0.14 -12.97 2.51
N ALA A 162 -0.80 -11.81 2.64
CA ALA A 162 -1.79 -11.35 1.70
C ALA A 162 -1.55 -9.88 1.30
N ARG A 163 -2.11 -9.48 0.16
CA ARG A 163 -2.03 -8.11 -0.36
C ARG A 163 -3.38 -7.44 -0.25
N ARG A 164 -3.37 -6.13 -0.02
CA ARG A 164 -4.56 -5.29 -0.03
C ARG A 164 -5.35 -5.50 -1.32
N GLY A 165 -6.67 -5.65 -1.18
CA GLY A 165 -7.55 -5.92 -2.32
C GLY A 165 -7.64 -7.39 -2.73
N ASP A 166 -6.86 -8.29 -2.11
CA ASP A 166 -7.13 -9.72 -2.19
C ASP A 166 -8.49 -10.02 -1.55
N LEU A 167 -9.23 -10.95 -2.14
CA LEU A 167 -10.40 -11.57 -1.52
C LEU A 167 -9.99 -12.98 -1.10
N ILE A 168 -9.99 -13.22 0.20
CA ILE A 168 -9.57 -14.50 0.79
C ILE A 168 -10.81 -15.30 1.16
N THR A 169 -10.78 -16.59 0.85
CA THR A 169 -11.71 -17.57 1.41
C THR A 169 -10.94 -18.57 2.26
N LEU A 170 -11.34 -18.72 3.52
CA LEU A 170 -10.79 -19.71 4.44
C LEU A 170 -11.91 -20.69 4.78
N THR A 171 -11.65 -21.98 4.63
CA THR A 171 -12.63 -23.03 4.95
C THR A 171 -11.99 -24.03 5.88
N MET A 172 -12.57 -24.19 7.07
CA MET A 172 -12.21 -25.22 8.05
C MET A 172 -13.34 -26.22 8.10
N ARG A 173 -13.12 -27.34 7.42
CA ARG A 173 -14.10 -28.41 7.29
C ARG A 173 -13.83 -29.52 8.29
N LEU A 174 -14.88 -29.97 8.97
CA LEU A 174 -14.82 -31.13 9.84
C LEU A 174 -14.51 -32.40 9.01
N ASP A 175 -13.52 -33.17 9.44
CA ASP A 175 -13.15 -34.45 8.83
C ASP A 175 -13.57 -35.65 9.70
N SER A 176 -13.41 -35.55 11.02
CA SER A 176 -13.92 -36.55 11.97
C SER A 176 -14.12 -35.98 13.37
N GLY A 177 -14.88 -36.69 14.20
CA GLY A 177 -15.16 -36.31 15.58
C GLY A 177 -16.45 -35.51 15.72
N ASN A 178 -16.51 -34.66 16.75
CA ASN A 178 -17.66 -33.80 17.06
C ASN A 178 -17.27 -32.33 17.14
N LEU A 179 -16.14 -31.96 16.53
CA LEU A 179 -15.60 -30.60 16.54
C LEU A 179 -16.64 -29.62 15.99
N ASP A 180 -16.81 -28.55 16.76
CA ASP A 180 -17.56 -27.36 16.40
C ASP A 180 -16.50 -26.30 16.05
N PRO A 181 -16.12 -26.14 14.77
CA PRO A 181 -14.94 -25.40 14.38
C PRO A 181 -15.14 -23.89 14.53
N LEU A 182 -14.03 -23.19 14.73
CA LEU A 182 -13.98 -21.74 14.75
C LEU A 182 -12.81 -21.29 13.90
N LEU A 183 -13.08 -20.40 12.95
CA LEU A 183 -12.04 -19.67 12.21
C LEU A 183 -11.99 -18.22 12.68
N GLN A 184 -10.78 -17.73 12.92
CA GLN A 184 -10.52 -16.31 13.10
C GLN A 184 -9.37 -15.88 12.18
N LEU A 185 -9.50 -14.70 11.59
CA LEU A 185 -8.42 -14.03 10.89
C LEU A 185 -7.98 -12.82 11.72
N VAL A 186 -6.69 -12.77 12.00
CA VAL A 186 -6.10 -11.84 12.97
C VAL A 186 -4.98 -11.05 12.30
N ASP A 187 -4.88 -9.76 12.57
CA ASP A 187 -3.77 -8.94 12.10
C ASP A 187 -2.48 -9.14 12.91
N ALA A 188 -1.40 -8.50 12.47
CA ALA A 188 -0.09 -8.56 13.14
C ALA A 188 -0.11 -7.98 14.58
N ASN A 189 -1.11 -7.14 14.92
CA ASN A 189 -1.31 -6.58 16.26
C ASN A 189 -2.17 -7.49 17.15
N ARG A 190 -2.49 -8.71 16.69
CA ARG A 190 -3.34 -9.69 17.38
C ARG A 190 -4.80 -9.24 17.54
N ARG A 191 -5.27 -8.32 16.70
CA ARG A 191 -6.68 -7.94 16.66
C ARG A 191 -7.43 -8.87 15.72
N ILE A 192 -8.52 -9.46 16.21
CA ILE A 192 -9.45 -10.24 15.39
C ILE A 192 -10.10 -9.29 14.38
N LEU A 193 -9.97 -9.62 13.11
CA LEU A 193 -10.52 -8.85 11.99
C LEU A 193 -11.88 -9.40 11.56
N VAL A 194 -12.00 -10.72 11.58
CA VAL A 194 -13.21 -11.47 11.24
C VAL A 194 -13.11 -12.86 11.88
N GLU A 195 -14.26 -13.38 12.28
CA GLU A 195 -14.41 -14.75 12.78
C GLU A 195 -15.72 -15.35 12.29
N ASN A 196 -15.75 -16.67 12.19
CA ASN A 196 -16.93 -17.44 11.84
C ASN A 196 -16.75 -18.88 12.33
N ASP A 197 -17.81 -19.46 12.88
CA ASP A 197 -17.90 -20.80 13.43
C ASP A 197 -18.90 -21.71 12.69
N ASP A 198 -19.65 -21.17 11.73
CA ASP A 198 -20.70 -21.89 11.02
C ASP A 198 -20.74 -21.60 9.51
N PHE A 199 -21.17 -22.58 8.73
CA PHE A 199 -21.39 -22.43 7.30
C PHE A 199 -22.61 -23.24 6.85
N GLU A 200 -23.62 -22.52 6.36
CA GLU A 200 -24.90 -23.09 5.95
C GLU A 200 -25.51 -23.99 7.05
N SER A 201 -25.92 -25.20 6.71
CA SER A 201 -26.42 -26.20 7.66
C SER A 201 -25.35 -27.23 8.05
N THR A 202 -24.07 -26.90 7.91
CA THR A 202 -22.94 -27.78 8.23
C THR A 202 -22.20 -27.28 9.47
N PRO A 203 -21.53 -28.17 10.22
CA PRO A 203 -20.65 -27.77 11.31
C PRO A 203 -19.28 -27.32 10.77
N ASP A 204 -19.19 -26.77 9.56
CA ASP A 204 -17.94 -26.25 9.01
C ASP A 204 -17.85 -24.75 9.32
N ALA A 205 -16.64 -24.21 9.48
CA ALA A 205 -16.43 -22.78 9.62
C ALA A 205 -15.90 -22.21 8.31
N ARG A 206 -16.42 -21.06 7.86
CA ARG A 206 -15.98 -20.41 6.61
C ARG A 206 -15.96 -18.89 6.70
N ILE A 207 -14.79 -18.32 6.44
CA ILE A 207 -14.63 -16.88 6.18
C ILE A 207 -14.63 -16.72 4.66
N GLU A 208 -15.73 -16.21 4.10
CA GLU A 208 -15.90 -16.12 2.64
C GLU A 208 -15.61 -14.72 2.09
N ARG A 209 -14.78 -14.65 1.03
CA ARG A 209 -14.50 -13.44 0.25
C ARG A 209 -14.13 -12.22 1.11
N TRP A 210 -13.35 -12.44 2.15
CA TRP A 210 -12.92 -11.35 3.03
C TRP A 210 -11.91 -10.46 2.31
N LEU A 211 -12.18 -9.15 2.30
CA LEU A 211 -11.33 -8.15 1.67
C LEU A 211 -10.14 -7.84 2.57
N VAL A 212 -8.94 -8.05 2.03
CA VAL A 212 -7.70 -7.68 2.71
C VAL A 212 -7.54 -6.16 2.72
N PRO A 213 -7.49 -5.51 3.90
CA PRO A 213 -7.44 -4.05 4.00
C PRO A 213 -6.02 -3.50 3.78
N GLU A 214 -4.98 -4.28 4.06
CA GLU A 214 -3.58 -3.84 4.03
C GLU A 214 -2.65 -4.96 3.54
N ASP A 215 -1.50 -4.60 2.98
CA ASP A 215 -0.47 -5.59 2.69
C ASP A 215 0.14 -6.06 4.01
N GLY A 216 0.26 -7.37 4.22
CA GLY A 216 0.81 -7.83 5.48
C GLY A 216 0.83 -9.33 5.70
N GLN A 217 1.28 -9.68 6.90
CA GLN A 217 1.10 -11.02 7.46
C GLN A 217 -0.15 -11.03 8.33
N TYR A 218 -0.94 -12.08 8.13
CA TYR A 218 -2.15 -12.39 8.88
C TYR A 218 -1.97 -13.72 9.58
N LEU A 219 -2.63 -13.88 10.71
CA LEU A 219 -2.70 -15.15 11.43
C LEU A 219 -4.09 -15.76 11.24
N ILE A 220 -4.13 -16.98 10.74
CA ILE A 220 -5.34 -17.82 10.72
C ILE A 220 -5.33 -18.61 12.02
N VAL A 221 -6.36 -18.42 12.84
CA VAL A 221 -6.62 -19.22 14.03
C VAL A 221 -7.69 -20.24 13.66
N ALA A 222 -7.35 -21.52 13.71
CA ALA A 222 -8.27 -22.63 13.54
C ALA A 222 -8.46 -23.30 14.89
N GLY A 223 -9.66 -23.27 15.44
CA GLY A 223 -9.95 -23.75 16.78
C GLY A 223 -11.33 -24.36 16.89
N ARG A 224 -11.85 -24.38 18.11
CA ARG A 224 -13.23 -24.79 18.41
C ARG A 224 -14.04 -23.66 19.02
N TYR A 225 -15.35 -23.69 18.80
CA TYR A 225 -16.28 -22.85 19.52
C TYR A 225 -16.14 -23.05 21.04
N GLY A 226 -16.24 -21.95 21.80
CA GLY A 226 -15.97 -21.92 23.24
C GLY A 226 -14.49 -22.00 23.64
N GLY A 227 -13.57 -22.15 22.69
CA GLY A 227 -12.12 -22.13 22.92
C GLY A 227 -11.67 -23.12 23.99
N ALA A 228 -10.91 -22.63 24.99
CA ALA A 228 -10.45 -23.44 26.11
C ALA A 228 -11.58 -24.08 26.93
N ALA A 229 -12.73 -23.40 27.04
CA ALA A 229 -13.91 -23.89 27.76
C ALA A 229 -14.81 -24.81 26.91
N GLY A 230 -14.59 -24.86 25.58
CA GLY A 230 -15.26 -25.79 24.68
C GLY A 230 -14.93 -27.24 25.02
N THR A 231 -15.75 -28.18 24.56
CA THR A 231 -15.58 -29.62 24.82
C THR A 231 -15.55 -30.47 23.55
N THR A 232 -15.73 -29.84 22.39
CA THR A 232 -15.72 -30.51 21.09
C THR A 232 -14.29 -30.80 20.64
N THR A 233 -14.09 -31.92 19.93
CA THR A 233 -12.78 -32.39 19.46
C THR A 233 -12.92 -33.10 18.12
N GLY A 234 -11.88 -33.11 17.30
CA GLY A 234 -11.97 -33.71 15.97
C GLY A 234 -10.80 -33.40 15.05
N THR A 235 -10.76 -34.07 13.91
CA THR A 235 -9.85 -33.73 12.80
C THR A 235 -10.55 -32.78 11.84
N PHE A 236 -9.77 -31.93 11.17
CA PHE A 236 -10.28 -30.96 10.20
C PHE A 236 -9.32 -30.81 9.02
N LEU A 237 -9.86 -30.29 7.93
CA LEU A 237 -9.14 -29.83 6.75
C LEU A 237 -9.28 -28.30 6.67
N LEU A 238 -8.17 -27.57 6.72
CA LEU A 238 -8.13 -26.13 6.47
C LEU A 238 -7.65 -25.87 5.05
N THR A 239 -8.46 -25.18 4.26
CA THR A 239 -8.11 -24.71 2.91
C THR A 239 -8.02 -23.19 2.89
N VAL A 240 -6.99 -22.67 2.21
CA VAL A 240 -6.71 -21.23 2.10
C VAL A 240 -6.75 -20.84 0.63
N ASP A 241 -7.79 -20.12 0.21
CA ASP A 241 -8.00 -19.75 -1.19
C ASP A 241 -7.99 -18.22 -1.37
N ARG A 242 -7.63 -17.80 -2.59
CA ARG A 242 -7.75 -16.43 -3.07
C ARG A 242 -8.67 -16.42 -4.28
N VAL A 243 -9.67 -15.53 -4.28
CA VAL A 243 -10.47 -15.31 -5.48
C VAL A 243 -9.58 -14.65 -6.55
N PRO A 244 -9.52 -15.18 -7.79
CA PRO A 244 -8.60 -14.68 -8.82
C PRO A 244 -8.80 -13.21 -9.18
N GLU A 245 -10.05 -12.73 -9.14
CA GLU A 245 -10.38 -11.33 -9.36
C GLU A 245 -10.11 -10.50 -8.10
N SER A 246 -9.21 -9.54 -8.20
CA SER A 246 -9.00 -8.58 -7.14
C SER A 246 -10.23 -7.68 -7.01
N ALA A 247 -10.68 -7.45 -5.78
CA ALA A 247 -11.69 -6.44 -5.48
C ALA A 247 -11.14 -5.01 -5.59
N LEU A 248 -9.84 -4.85 -5.83
CA LEU A 248 -9.17 -3.55 -5.82
C LEU A 248 -9.80 -2.60 -6.84
N GLY A 249 -10.25 -1.45 -6.35
CA GLY A 249 -10.95 -0.42 -7.07
C GLY A 249 -12.42 -0.73 -7.38
N ASN A 250 -13.00 -1.84 -6.92
CA ASN A 250 -14.44 -2.12 -7.15
C ASN A 250 -15.33 -1.35 -6.19
N THR A 251 -14.83 -1.04 -5.00
CA THR A 251 -15.54 -0.30 -3.95
C THR A 251 -14.62 0.75 -3.34
N PRO A 252 -15.17 1.76 -2.62
CA PRO A 252 -14.36 2.72 -1.87
C PRO A 252 -13.42 2.04 -0.86
N GLN A 253 -13.88 0.99 -0.17
CA GLN A 253 -13.08 0.26 0.82
C GLN A 253 -11.86 -0.43 0.18
N ALA A 254 -12.01 -0.87 -1.06
CA ALA A 254 -10.97 -1.48 -1.87
C ALA A 254 -10.30 -0.48 -2.82
N ALA A 255 -10.49 0.83 -2.68
CA ALA A 255 -10.05 1.83 -3.65
C ALA A 255 -8.54 1.75 -3.95
N VAL A 256 -8.12 1.86 -5.21
CA VAL A 256 -6.72 1.89 -5.61
C VAL A 256 -6.04 3.13 -5.00
N ARG A 257 -4.86 2.99 -4.38
CA ARG A 257 -4.12 4.16 -3.91
C ARG A 257 -3.59 4.95 -5.10
N LEU A 258 -3.92 6.22 -5.16
CA LEU A 258 -3.48 7.14 -6.21
C LEU A 258 -2.36 8.02 -5.68
N PHE A 259 -1.16 7.89 -6.24
CA PHE A 259 0.01 8.65 -5.84
C PHE A 259 0.22 9.87 -6.76
N PRO A 260 0.52 11.06 -6.22
CA PRO A 260 0.81 12.24 -7.05
C PRO A 260 1.94 11.99 -8.04
N GLY A 261 1.72 12.36 -9.31
CA GLY A 261 2.69 12.24 -10.40
C GLY A 261 2.87 10.82 -10.95
N GLN A 262 2.27 9.80 -10.33
CA GLN A 262 2.30 8.42 -10.82
C GLN A 262 1.02 8.13 -11.60
N PRO A 263 1.07 7.99 -12.95
CA PRO A 263 -0.10 7.60 -13.71
C PRO A 263 -0.50 6.16 -13.40
N ASP A 264 -1.80 5.91 -13.34
CA ASP A 264 -2.38 4.58 -13.18
C ASP A 264 -3.30 4.27 -14.37
N GLU A 265 -3.18 3.07 -14.92
CA GLU A 265 -3.92 2.65 -16.12
C GLU A 265 -4.83 1.47 -15.81
N HIS A 266 -6.09 1.59 -16.20
CA HIS A 266 -7.09 0.53 -16.06
C HIS A 266 -8.10 0.60 -17.21
N ALA A 267 -9.06 -0.33 -17.23
CA ALA A 267 -10.15 -0.33 -18.19
C ALA A 267 -11.52 -0.30 -17.51
N ILE A 268 -12.44 0.43 -18.12
CA ILE A 268 -13.88 0.36 -17.84
C ILE A 268 -14.50 -0.64 -18.81
N THR A 269 -15.25 -1.62 -18.27
CA THR A 269 -15.91 -2.68 -19.04
C THR A 269 -17.44 -2.62 -18.86
N ALA A 270 -18.18 -3.49 -19.53
CA ALA A 270 -19.62 -3.58 -19.34
C ALA A 270 -19.97 -4.03 -17.91
N GLU A 271 -19.16 -4.94 -17.36
CA GLU A 271 -19.31 -5.53 -16.03
C GLU A 271 -18.74 -4.63 -14.92
N ARG A 272 -17.75 -3.79 -15.26
CA ARG A 272 -17.08 -2.87 -14.33
C ARG A 272 -17.13 -1.45 -14.86
N ALA A 273 -18.19 -0.73 -14.49
CA ALA A 273 -18.45 0.64 -14.94
C ALA A 273 -17.62 1.72 -14.22
N ALA A 274 -16.95 1.39 -13.12
CA ALA A 274 -16.18 2.35 -12.33
C ALA A 274 -14.97 1.71 -11.65
N ILE A 275 -13.97 2.55 -11.40
CA ILE A 275 -12.80 2.25 -10.57
C ILE A 275 -12.67 3.33 -9.50
N TRP A 276 -12.61 2.87 -8.26
CA TRP A 276 -12.41 3.72 -7.10
C TRP A 276 -10.93 3.89 -6.81
N TYR A 277 -10.55 5.13 -6.56
CA TYR A 277 -9.22 5.53 -6.11
C TYR A 277 -9.32 6.29 -4.79
N VAL A 278 -8.22 6.31 -4.04
CA VAL A 278 -8.09 7.05 -2.78
C VAL A 278 -6.73 7.74 -2.71
N PHE A 279 -6.70 8.96 -2.21
CA PHE A 279 -5.49 9.72 -1.92
C PHE A 279 -5.66 10.57 -0.65
N GLU A 280 -4.55 11.00 -0.07
CA GLU A 280 -4.53 11.94 1.05
C GLU A 280 -4.16 13.34 0.54
N ALA A 281 -4.81 14.36 1.07
CA ALA A 281 -4.46 15.75 0.80
C ALA A 281 -4.69 16.63 2.03
N ARG A 282 -4.01 17.77 2.07
CA ARG A 282 -4.14 18.78 3.13
C ARG A 282 -5.11 19.87 2.69
N VAL A 283 -5.74 20.51 3.66
CA VAL A 283 -6.53 21.72 3.45
C VAL A 283 -5.73 22.71 2.63
N ASP A 284 -6.40 23.34 1.68
CA ASP A 284 -5.85 24.30 0.73
C ASP A 284 -4.87 23.74 -0.32
N ASP A 285 -4.60 22.43 -0.35
CA ASP A 285 -3.86 21.83 -1.47
C ASP A 285 -4.62 22.05 -2.79
N LEU A 286 -3.89 22.42 -3.84
CA LEU A 286 -4.41 22.60 -5.19
C LEU A 286 -4.12 21.34 -6.01
N ILE A 287 -5.17 20.57 -6.28
CA ILE A 287 -5.05 19.30 -7.00
C ILE A 287 -5.56 19.39 -8.43
N THR A 288 -4.98 18.56 -9.30
CA THR A 288 -5.47 18.30 -10.65
C THR A 288 -5.63 16.80 -10.84
N LEU A 289 -6.81 16.36 -11.26
CA LEU A 289 -7.11 14.99 -11.67
C LEU A 289 -7.38 14.98 -13.17
N SER A 290 -6.61 14.20 -13.92
CA SER A 290 -6.79 14.02 -15.36
C SER A 290 -7.04 12.55 -15.66
N MET A 291 -8.16 12.26 -16.34
CA MET A 291 -8.53 10.92 -16.81
C MET A 291 -8.62 10.95 -18.33
N ASN A 292 -7.60 10.39 -18.99
CA ASN A 292 -7.50 10.38 -20.44
C ASN A 292 -7.85 9.00 -20.99
N ARG A 293 -8.68 8.94 -22.03
CA ARG A 293 -8.94 7.68 -22.73
C ARG A 293 -7.67 7.28 -23.49
N ILE A 294 -7.25 6.03 -23.32
CA ILE A 294 -6.11 5.44 -24.06
C ILE A 294 -6.53 4.33 -25.03
N SER A 295 -7.75 3.77 -24.90
CA SER A 295 -8.28 2.80 -25.86
C SER A 295 -9.82 2.72 -25.81
N GLY A 296 -10.41 2.06 -26.81
CA GLY A 296 -11.85 1.80 -26.86
C GLY A 296 -12.70 3.02 -27.18
N THR A 297 -13.96 2.98 -26.76
CA THR A 297 -14.98 4.02 -26.96
C THR A 297 -15.25 4.84 -25.70
N LEU A 298 -14.49 4.60 -24.63
CA LEU A 298 -14.71 5.16 -23.30
C LEU A 298 -15.00 6.67 -23.37
N ASP A 299 -15.99 7.10 -22.61
CA ASP A 299 -16.29 8.51 -22.41
C ASP A 299 -15.95 8.85 -20.96
N PRO A 300 -14.69 9.19 -20.63
CA PRO A 300 -14.25 9.44 -19.26
C PRO A 300 -15.18 10.35 -18.45
N PHE A 301 -15.35 10.01 -17.16
CA PHE A 301 -16.08 10.84 -16.21
C PHE A 301 -15.38 10.75 -14.85
N LEU A 302 -14.98 11.89 -14.30
CA LEU A 302 -14.38 12.00 -12.98
C LEU A 302 -15.41 12.45 -11.95
N VAL A 303 -15.39 11.80 -10.79
CA VAL A 303 -16.02 12.29 -9.56
C VAL A 303 -14.94 12.39 -8.49
N LEU A 304 -14.77 13.56 -7.89
CA LEU A 304 -14.00 13.76 -6.66
C LEU A 304 -14.97 13.75 -5.47
N LEU A 305 -14.65 12.99 -4.42
CA LEU A 305 -15.49 12.85 -3.23
C LEU A 305 -14.68 13.05 -1.95
N ASN A 306 -15.34 13.51 -0.88
CA ASN A 306 -14.76 13.55 0.46
C ASN A 306 -14.77 12.16 1.14
N ALA A 307 -14.28 12.10 2.39
CA ALA A 307 -14.23 10.87 3.17
C ALA A 307 -15.60 10.20 3.43
N ASP A 308 -16.67 11.00 3.46
CA ASP A 308 -18.07 10.54 3.62
C ASP A 308 -18.72 10.15 2.27
N LEU A 309 -17.94 10.10 1.19
CA LEU A 309 -18.38 9.81 -0.17
C LEU A 309 -19.41 10.82 -0.72
N GLN A 310 -19.35 12.06 -0.27
CA GLN A 310 -20.11 13.15 -0.86
C GLN A 310 -19.34 13.72 -2.06
N GLU A 311 -20.03 13.91 -3.19
CA GLU A 311 -19.44 14.48 -4.40
C GLU A 311 -19.06 15.95 -4.16
N LEU A 312 -17.80 16.27 -4.42
CA LEU A 312 -17.22 17.61 -4.28
C LEU A 312 -17.07 18.31 -5.63
N ALA A 313 -16.68 17.56 -6.65
CA ALA A 313 -16.53 18.04 -8.02
C ALA A 313 -16.71 16.88 -9.00
N THR A 314 -17.22 17.19 -10.18
CA THR A 314 -17.34 16.24 -11.29
C THR A 314 -16.87 16.88 -12.58
N HIS A 315 -16.50 16.05 -13.54
CA HIS A 315 -16.16 16.49 -14.89
C HIS A 315 -16.30 15.32 -15.87
N ASP A 316 -16.68 15.60 -17.12
CA ASP A 316 -16.85 14.62 -18.19
C ASP A 316 -16.00 14.96 -19.42
N ASP A 317 -16.15 16.15 -20.00
CA ASP A 317 -15.48 16.57 -21.23
C ASP A 317 -14.64 17.84 -21.04
N ILE A 318 -13.36 17.83 -21.41
CA ILE A 318 -12.51 19.05 -21.41
C ILE A 318 -13.03 20.08 -22.43
N VAL A 319 -13.52 19.59 -23.56
CA VAL A 319 -14.24 20.39 -24.56
C VAL A 319 -15.44 19.58 -25.01
N ASP A 320 -16.64 20.04 -24.65
CA ASP A 320 -17.92 19.38 -24.94
C ASP A 320 -17.95 18.79 -26.37
N GLY A 321 -18.03 17.47 -26.45
CA GLY A 321 -18.17 16.72 -27.71
C GLY A 321 -16.94 16.69 -28.62
N GLN A 322 -15.82 17.32 -28.26
CA GLN A 322 -14.56 17.28 -29.02
C GLN A 322 -13.42 16.58 -28.28
N GLN A 323 -13.26 16.89 -27.00
CA GLN A 323 -12.26 16.27 -26.14
C GLN A 323 -12.96 15.61 -24.94
N ARG A 324 -13.27 14.34 -25.12
CA ARG A 324 -13.95 13.48 -24.15
C ARG A 324 -13.09 13.07 -22.94
N ASP A 325 -11.88 13.59 -22.85
CA ASP A 325 -11.06 13.36 -21.65
C ASP A 325 -11.64 14.21 -20.52
N SER A 326 -11.48 13.76 -19.28
CA SER A 326 -12.04 14.43 -18.11
C SER A 326 -10.93 15.08 -17.26
N LEU A 327 -11.18 16.28 -16.76
CA LEU A 327 -10.20 17.07 -16.02
C LEU A 327 -10.83 17.87 -14.87
N ILE A 328 -10.49 17.53 -13.63
CA ILE A 328 -10.74 18.41 -12.48
C ILE A 328 -9.43 19.17 -12.24
N SER A 329 -9.37 20.46 -12.59
CA SER A 329 -8.13 21.25 -12.55
C SER A 329 -8.13 22.28 -11.42
N GLY A 330 -7.03 22.34 -10.66
CA GLY A 330 -6.80 23.34 -9.61
C GLY A 330 -7.84 23.33 -8.49
N TYR A 331 -8.44 22.17 -8.18
CA TYR A 331 -9.42 22.05 -7.12
C TYR A 331 -8.74 22.25 -5.76
N ARG A 332 -9.30 23.15 -4.95
CA ARG A 332 -8.79 23.46 -3.62
C ARG A 332 -9.42 22.55 -2.57
N ILE A 333 -8.57 21.80 -1.88
CA ILE A 333 -8.98 20.83 -0.88
C ILE A 333 -9.60 21.52 0.35
N PRO A 334 -10.84 21.16 0.77
CA PRO A 334 -11.55 21.87 1.83
C PRO A 334 -11.11 21.53 3.25
N SER A 335 -10.53 20.34 3.47
CA SER A 335 -10.06 19.86 4.77
C SER A 335 -8.94 18.84 4.63
N ASP A 336 -8.13 18.69 5.68
CA ASP A 336 -7.18 17.58 5.75
C ASP A 336 -7.91 16.22 5.72
N GLY A 337 -7.34 15.24 5.04
CA GLY A 337 -7.78 13.85 5.16
C GLY A 337 -7.79 13.08 3.84
N LEU A 338 -8.62 12.03 3.82
CA LEU A 338 -8.79 11.14 2.69
C LEU A 338 -9.83 11.69 1.71
N TYR A 339 -9.51 11.56 0.43
CA TYR A 339 -10.38 11.87 -0.70
C TYR A 339 -10.47 10.67 -1.62
N TYR A 340 -11.64 10.49 -2.23
CA TYR A 340 -11.90 9.43 -3.18
C TYR A 340 -12.08 9.98 -4.57
N VAL A 341 -11.65 9.21 -5.57
CA VAL A 341 -11.96 9.49 -6.97
C VAL A 341 -12.72 8.30 -7.53
N GLN A 342 -13.89 8.54 -8.11
CA GLN A 342 -14.56 7.56 -8.95
C GLN A 342 -14.21 7.87 -10.41
N ALA A 343 -13.34 7.05 -11.00
CA ALA A 343 -13.08 7.06 -12.43
C ALA A 343 -14.14 6.18 -13.10
N THR A 344 -15.02 6.77 -13.89
CA THR A 344 -16.15 6.07 -14.51
C THR A 344 -16.34 6.57 -15.94
N ARG A 345 -17.44 6.17 -16.56
CA ARG A 345 -17.87 6.63 -17.88
C ARG A 345 -19.00 7.64 -17.76
N PHE A 346 -19.22 8.45 -18.80
CA PHE A 346 -20.40 9.29 -18.93
C PHE A 346 -21.68 8.46 -18.73
N GLU A 347 -22.68 9.01 -18.04
CA GLU A 347 -23.88 8.30 -17.54
C GLU A 347 -23.59 7.16 -16.52
N ARG A 348 -22.34 7.02 -16.04
CA ARG A 348 -21.91 6.09 -15.00
C ARG A 348 -22.31 4.64 -15.34
N ALA A 349 -22.98 3.95 -14.41
CA ALA A 349 -23.41 2.57 -14.61
C ALA A 349 -24.38 2.39 -15.78
N ALA A 350 -25.19 3.40 -16.11
CA ALA A 350 -26.13 3.38 -17.23
C ALA A 350 -25.46 3.61 -18.59
N GLY A 351 -24.27 4.25 -18.60
CA GLY A 351 -23.48 4.45 -19.79
C GLY A 351 -23.05 3.13 -20.44
N THR A 352 -22.72 3.18 -21.72
CA THR A 352 -22.38 1.98 -22.52
C THR A 352 -20.96 1.99 -23.08
N THR A 353 -20.23 3.10 -22.90
CA THR A 353 -18.86 3.22 -23.39
C THR A 353 -17.90 2.38 -22.56
N ILE A 354 -16.87 1.83 -23.23
CA ILE A 354 -15.88 0.92 -22.61
C ILE A 354 -14.49 1.23 -23.17
N GLY A 355 -13.44 0.92 -22.43
CA GLY A 355 -12.08 1.13 -22.89
C GLY A 355 -11.08 1.40 -21.77
N GLY A 356 -9.82 1.49 -22.15
CA GLY A 356 -8.72 1.83 -21.25
C GLY A 356 -8.66 3.33 -20.99
N PHE A 357 -8.28 3.70 -19.77
CA PHE A 357 -7.95 5.07 -19.38
C PHE A 357 -6.62 5.13 -18.63
N ARG A 358 -6.02 6.31 -18.60
CA ARG A 358 -4.93 6.70 -17.72
C ARG A 358 -5.41 7.80 -16.78
N LEU A 359 -5.36 7.54 -15.47
CA LEU A 359 -5.65 8.52 -14.42
C LEU A 359 -4.35 9.09 -13.87
N THR A 360 -4.30 10.39 -13.63
CA THR A 360 -3.15 11.06 -12.99
C THR A 360 -3.65 12.08 -11.98
N LEU A 361 -3.12 12.00 -10.76
CA LEU A 361 -3.22 13.04 -9.73
C LEU A 361 -1.97 13.90 -9.75
N THR A 362 -2.14 15.22 -9.74
CA THR A 362 -1.05 16.18 -9.52
C THR A 362 -1.43 17.09 -8.36
N ILE A 363 -0.53 17.26 -7.40
CA ILE A 363 -0.67 18.26 -6.33
C ILE A 363 0.33 19.36 -6.66
N THR A 364 -0.16 20.56 -6.97
CA THR A 364 0.68 21.67 -7.46
C THR A 364 1.34 22.43 -6.30
N GLY A 365 0.79 22.31 -5.09
CA GLY A 365 1.21 22.99 -3.87
C GLY A 365 0.00 23.35 -3.04
N ASN A 366 0.23 24.08 -1.96
CA ASN A 366 -0.83 24.67 -1.13
C ASN A 366 -1.14 26.09 -1.62
N ALA A 367 -2.43 26.45 -1.63
CA ALA A 367 -2.91 27.75 -2.08
C ALA A 367 -2.30 28.94 -1.33
N PHE A 368 -1.73 28.71 -0.15
CA PHE A 368 -1.12 29.72 0.70
C PHE A 368 0.39 29.52 0.92
N ASP A 369 1.06 28.67 0.13
CA ASP A 369 2.51 28.43 0.25
C ASP A 369 3.34 29.71 0.06
N THR A 370 2.85 30.66 -0.73
CA THR A 370 3.53 31.94 -1.02
C THR A 370 3.19 33.04 -0.02
N VAL A 371 2.29 32.78 0.94
CA VAL A 371 1.88 33.79 1.94
C VAL A 371 2.86 33.84 3.09
N GLU A 372 3.40 35.03 3.36
CA GLU A 372 4.30 35.27 4.49
C GLU A 372 3.60 34.90 5.82
N PRO A 373 4.29 34.28 6.80
CA PRO A 373 3.66 33.79 8.03
C PRO A 373 2.99 34.87 8.89
N ASP A 374 3.36 36.14 8.75
CA ASP A 374 2.79 37.29 9.45
C ASP A 374 1.53 37.87 8.78
N ILE A 375 1.20 37.40 7.56
CA ILE A 375 -0.03 37.77 6.87
C ILE A 375 -1.16 36.85 7.35
N GLU A 376 -2.16 37.45 7.95
CA GLU A 376 -3.31 36.73 8.52
C GLU A 376 -4.23 36.21 7.41
N ARG A 377 -4.65 34.95 7.49
CA ARG A 377 -5.60 34.38 6.52
C ARG A 377 -7.03 34.73 6.93
N ILE A 378 -7.88 35.10 5.97
CA ILE A 378 -9.30 35.37 6.19
C ILE A 378 -10.15 34.57 5.20
N ALA A 379 -11.24 33.97 5.66
CA ALA A 379 -12.19 33.26 4.81
C ALA A 379 -13.33 34.17 4.36
N TYR A 380 -14.13 33.73 3.38
CA TYR A 380 -15.40 34.37 3.09
C TYR A 380 -16.34 34.33 4.29
N ASN A 381 -17.13 35.40 4.40
CA ASN A 381 -18.08 35.64 5.48
C ASN A 381 -17.45 35.63 6.89
N ALA A 382 -16.13 35.80 6.96
CA ALA A 382 -15.40 35.98 8.20
C ALA A 382 -15.11 37.47 8.46
N SER A 383 -14.73 37.74 9.71
CA SER A 383 -14.25 39.05 10.12
C SER A 383 -12.96 38.92 10.92
N ALA A 384 -12.09 39.92 10.82
CA ALA A 384 -10.82 39.98 11.53
C ALA A 384 -10.63 41.35 12.18
N GLY A 385 -10.25 41.35 13.45
CA GLY A 385 -9.90 42.56 14.18
C GLY A 385 -8.45 42.97 13.94
N GLY A 386 -8.14 44.25 14.10
CA GLY A 386 -6.76 44.74 14.08
C GLY A 386 -6.62 46.11 14.67
N VAL A 387 -5.37 46.57 14.84
CA VAL A 387 -5.04 47.92 15.30
C VAL A 387 -4.10 48.56 14.30
N LEU A 388 -4.31 49.84 14.02
CA LEU A 388 -3.41 50.66 13.23
C LEU A 388 -2.96 51.88 14.03
N ASN A 389 -1.69 52.24 13.88
CA ASN A 389 -1.10 53.42 14.50
C ASN A 389 0.11 53.91 13.67
N ALA A 390 0.84 54.90 14.18
CA ALA A 390 2.00 55.46 13.47
C ALA A 390 3.12 54.42 13.21
N ALA A 391 3.34 53.49 14.14
CA ALA A 391 4.35 52.43 14.02
C ALA A 391 3.87 51.23 13.18
N LEU A 392 2.56 50.97 13.17
CA LEU A 392 1.91 49.95 12.35
C LEU A 392 0.85 50.58 11.43
N PRO A 393 1.25 51.23 10.33
CA PRO A 393 0.34 52.00 9.49
C PRO A 393 -0.53 51.13 8.56
N ARG A 394 -0.22 49.83 8.44
CA ARG A 394 -0.99 48.88 7.63
C ARG A 394 -0.93 47.47 8.19
N ARG A 395 -1.99 46.68 7.93
CA ARG A 395 -2.03 45.23 8.09
C ARG A 395 -2.44 44.59 6.75
N ARG A 396 -1.97 43.36 6.53
CA ARG A 396 -2.26 42.56 5.34
C ARG A 396 -3.07 41.34 5.76
N TYR A 397 -4.02 40.97 4.93
CA TYR A 397 -4.80 39.76 5.05
C TYR A 397 -4.79 39.02 3.72
N ALA A 398 -4.64 37.71 3.74
CA ALA A 398 -4.67 36.86 2.56
C ALA A 398 -5.96 36.03 2.53
N PHE A 399 -6.55 35.86 1.35
CA PHE A 399 -7.64 34.91 1.15
C PHE A 399 -7.54 34.27 -0.22
N TYR A 400 -8.07 33.05 -0.36
CA TYR A 400 -8.21 32.41 -1.65
C TYR A 400 -9.62 32.63 -2.16
N GLY A 401 -9.76 33.31 -3.30
CA GLY A 401 -11.06 33.60 -3.90
C GLY A 401 -11.27 32.81 -5.18
N ASN A 402 -12.52 32.49 -5.52
CA ASN A 402 -12.85 31.85 -6.79
C ASN A 402 -13.25 32.91 -7.82
N GLY A 403 -12.86 32.70 -9.08
CA GLY A 403 -13.26 33.57 -10.19
C GLY A 403 -14.78 33.64 -10.32
N GLY A 404 -15.31 34.84 -10.53
CA GLY A 404 -16.75 35.10 -10.59
C GLY A 404 -17.41 35.36 -9.24
N ASP A 405 -16.76 35.05 -8.11
CA ASP A 405 -17.29 35.40 -6.79
C ASP A 405 -17.46 36.91 -6.66
N THR A 406 -18.60 37.34 -6.10
CA THR A 406 -18.87 38.75 -5.83
C THR A 406 -18.79 39.03 -4.34
N LEU A 407 -17.88 39.94 -3.96
CA LEU A 407 -17.54 40.26 -2.58
C LEU A 407 -17.90 41.70 -2.22
N THR A 408 -18.15 41.93 -0.94
CA THR A 408 -18.11 43.26 -0.31
C THR A 408 -17.11 43.22 0.82
N ILE A 409 -16.11 44.09 0.77
CA ILE A 409 -15.08 44.19 1.81
C ILE A 409 -15.32 45.48 2.58
N VAL A 410 -15.48 45.37 3.90
CA VAL A 410 -15.77 46.50 4.79
C VAL A 410 -14.74 46.54 5.90
N VAL A 411 -14.20 47.72 6.16
CA VAL A 411 -13.39 48.02 7.34
C VAL A 411 -14.11 49.07 8.15
N ASN A 412 -14.48 48.75 9.38
CA ASN A 412 -15.09 49.70 10.31
C ASN A 412 -14.12 50.01 11.45
N ARG A 413 -13.95 51.29 11.78
CA ARG A 413 -13.27 51.68 13.03
C ARG A 413 -14.09 51.19 14.23
N VAL A 414 -13.39 50.64 15.22
CA VAL A 414 -13.96 50.17 16.49
C VAL A 414 -13.70 51.17 17.62
N ASP A 415 -12.52 51.79 17.65
CA ASP A 415 -12.15 52.80 18.64
C ASP A 415 -11.17 53.85 18.07
N GLY A 416 -10.86 54.87 18.87
CA GLY A 416 -9.91 55.93 18.52
C GLY A 416 -10.43 56.87 17.43
N ASP A 417 -9.50 57.44 16.68
CA ASP A 417 -9.76 58.41 15.61
C ASP A 417 -9.30 57.90 14.23
N LEU A 418 -8.97 56.59 14.12
CA LEU A 418 -8.53 55.94 12.88
C LEU A 418 -9.40 56.33 11.67
N ALA A 419 -8.77 56.83 10.61
CA ALA A 419 -9.36 56.95 9.29
C ALA A 419 -8.86 55.78 8.43
N PRO A 420 -9.64 54.68 8.30
CA PRO A 420 -9.19 53.49 7.61
C PRO A 420 -9.26 53.65 6.09
N MET A 421 -8.40 52.90 5.40
CA MET A 421 -8.42 52.66 3.96
C MET A 421 -8.35 51.15 3.72
N VAL A 422 -8.90 50.70 2.59
CA VAL A 422 -8.83 49.30 2.19
C VAL A 422 -8.48 49.20 0.71
N THR A 423 -7.56 48.29 0.38
CA THR A 423 -7.14 48.02 -0.99
C THR A 423 -7.14 46.51 -1.21
N LEU A 424 -7.66 46.06 -2.35
CA LEU A 424 -7.59 44.68 -2.80
C LEU A 424 -6.53 44.53 -3.89
N LEU A 425 -5.60 43.61 -3.68
CA LEU A 425 -4.57 43.23 -4.63
C LEU A 425 -4.83 41.84 -5.21
N ASP A 426 -4.42 41.62 -6.45
CA ASP A 426 -4.36 40.30 -7.06
C ASP A 426 -3.17 39.47 -6.55
N GLU A 427 -3.07 38.23 -7.04
CA GLU A 427 -2.00 37.28 -6.74
C GLU A 427 -0.59 37.80 -7.08
N GLY A 428 -0.46 38.66 -8.10
CA GLY A 428 0.81 39.27 -8.50
C GLY A 428 1.16 40.52 -7.68
N GLY A 429 0.27 40.94 -6.76
CA GLY A 429 0.41 42.15 -5.95
C GLY A 429 -0.05 43.43 -6.65
N ALA A 430 -0.71 43.34 -7.81
CA ALA A 430 -1.25 44.50 -8.50
C ALA A 430 -2.60 44.92 -7.87
N THR A 431 -2.81 46.23 -7.75
CA THR A 431 -4.07 46.76 -7.22
C THR A 431 -5.23 46.48 -8.17
N ILE A 432 -6.24 45.77 -7.66
CA ILE A 432 -7.52 45.57 -8.35
C ILE A 432 -8.41 46.78 -8.10
N VAL A 433 -8.57 47.15 -6.83
CA VAL A 433 -9.47 48.23 -6.42
C VAL A 433 -9.09 48.80 -5.06
N GLU A 434 -9.24 50.11 -4.93
CA GLU A 434 -9.19 50.83 -3.66
C GLU A 434 -10.62 51.15 -3.21
N GLY A 435 -10.91 50.93 -1.94
CA GLY A 435 -12.22 51.18 -1.36
C GLY A 435 -12.49 52.67 -1.16
N SER A 436 -13.77 53.05 -1.25
CA SER A 436 -14.22 54.37 -0.82
C SER A 436 -14.07 54.49 0.69
N ALA A 437 -13.34 55.50 1.16
CA ALA A 437 -13.10 55.75 2.58
C ALA A 437 -13.91 56.95 3.09
N SER A 438 -14.35 56.87 4.35
CA SER A 438 -14.88 57.98 5.14
C SER A 438 -14.02 58.17 6.40
N SER A 439 -14.42 59.08 7.29
CA SER A 439 -13.71 59.31 8.55
C SER A 439 -13.77 58.13 9.53
N SER A 440 -14.62 57.12 9.33
CA SER A 440 -14.77 55.99 10.26
C SER A 440 -14.86 54.60 9.59
N ASN A 441 -14.95 54.53 8.27
CA ASN A 441 -15.01 53.26 7.55
C ASN A 441 -14.37 53.31 6.16
N ALA A 442 -14.06 52.15 5.60
CA ALA A 442 -13.65 51.99 4.20
C ALA A 442 -14.36 50.78 3.59
N VAL A 443 -14.81 50.92 2.33
CA VAL A 443 -15.64 49.90 1.68
C VAL A 443 -15.21 49.68 0.25
N ILE A 444 -15.02 48.42 -0.15
CA ILE A 444 -15.02 47.99 -1.55
C ILE A 444 -16.39 47.35 -1.81
N PRO A 445 -17.32 48.08 -2.45
CA PRO A 445 -18.64 47.55 -2.72
C PRO A 445 -18.60 46.63 -3.95
N ARG A 446 -19.15 45.43 -3.80
CA ARG A 446 -19.54 44.55 -4.93
C ARG A 446 -18.44 44.37 -5.99
N ILE A 447 -17.30 43.83 -5.58
CA ILE A 447 -16.21 43.43 -6.49
C ILE A 447 -16.40 41.99 -6.96
N THR A 448 -16.37 41.77 -8.26
CA THR A 448 -16.35 40.41 -8.84
C THR A 448 -14.90 40.02 -9.11
N LEU A 449 -14.47 38.87 -8.58
CA LEU A 449 -13.10 38.41 -8.75
C LEU A 449 -12.85 37.93 -10.19
N PRO A 450 -11.78 38.37 -10.85
CA PRO A 450 -11.54 38.05 -12.26
C PRO A 450 -11.09 36.59 -12.48
N LYS A 451 -10.39 36.00 -11.50
CA LYS A 451 -9.87 34.62 -11.58
C LYS A 451 -9.90 33.94 -10.21
N SER A 452 -9.85 32.62 -10.19
CA SER A 452 -9.56 31.91 -8.94
C SER A 452 -8.09 32.10 -8.57
N GLY A 453 -7.79 32.30 -7.30
CA GLY A 453 -6.41 32.48 -6.84
C GLY A 453 -6.28 33.16 -5.49
N LEU A 454 -5.04 33.44 -5.11
CA LEU A 454 -4.71 34.18 -3.90
C LEU A 454 -4.94 35.68 -4.09
N TYR A 455 -5.55 36.34 -3.11
CA TYR A 455 -5.78 37.77 -3.06
C TYR A 455 -5.28 38.35 -1.73
N THR A 456 -4.79 39.59 -1.77
CA THR A 456 -4.34 40.30 -0.57
C THR A 456 -5.21 41.53 -0.31
N ILE A 457 -5.74 41.64 0.90
CA ILE A 457 -6.42 42.83 1.41
C ILE A 457 -5.41 43.62 2.25
N ILE A 458 -5.17 44.88 1.88
CA ILE A 458 -4.41 45.82 2.69
C ILE A 458 -5.40 46.71 3.43
N VAL A 459 -5.34 46.68 4.76
CA VAL A 459 -6.02 47.66 5.60
C VAL A 459 -4.98 48.64 6.10
N SER A 460 -5.12 49.91 5.76
CA SER A 460 -4.16 50.97 6.12
C SER A 460 -4.84 52.16 6.75
N ARG A 461 -4.05 53.04 7.38
CA ARG A 461 -4.53 54.33 7.89
C ARG A 461 -4.17 55.45 6.93
N SER A 462 -5.12 56.37 6.67
CA SER A 462 -4.80 57.68 6.08
C SER A 462 -4.39 58.67 7.17
N ASP A 463 -5.05 58.62 8.33
CA ASP A 463 -4.74 59.39 9.53
C ASP A 463 -5.26 58.69 10.80
N GLY A 464 -4.92 59.23 11.98
CA GLY A 464 -5.36 58.74 13.28
C GLY A 464 -4.77 57.39 13.69
N ALA A 465 -5.30 56.82 14.78
CA ALA A 465 -4.97 55.51 15.29
C ALA A 465 -6.18 54.87 15.98
N GLY A 466 -6.21 53.53 16.03
CA GLY A 466 -7.29 52.80 16.67
C GLY A 466 -7.46 51.37 16.15
N GLY A 467 -8.40 50.67 16.77
CA GLY A 467 -8.87 49.37 16.38
C GLY A 467 -9.82 49.42 15.18
N PHE A 468 -9.81 48.37 14.37
CA PHE A 468 -10.74 48.17 13.27
C PHE A 468 -11.26 46.73 13.23
N LEU A 469 -12.38 46.54 12.54
CA LEU A 469 -12.92 45.24 12.15
C LEU A 469 -13.01 45.19 10.62
N LEU A 470 -12.27 44.26 10.01
CA LEU A 470 -12.37 43.87 8.61
C LEU A 470 -13.45 42.79 8.47
N ALA A 471 -14.33 42.90 7.49
CA ALA A 471 -15.27 41.85 7.11
C ALA A 471 -15.23 41.63 5.60
N VAL A 472 -15.21 40.35 5.19
CA VAL A 472 -15.24 39.93 3.78
C VAL A 472 -16.54 39.17 3.55
N ALA A 473 -17.55 39.82 2.99
CA ALA A 473 -18.85 39.20 2.75
C ALA A 473 -18.97 38.74 1.30
N GLN A 474 -19.21 37.44 1.08
CA GLN A 474 -19.55 36.90 -0.23
C GLN A 474 -21.06 37.01 -0.43
N ARG A 475 -21.47 37.61 -1.56
CA ARG A 475 -22.88 37.56 -1.98
C ARG A 475 -23.10 36.28 -2.77
N GLN A 476 -24.10 35.51 -2.35
CA GLN A 476 -24.66 34.42 -3.16
C GLN A 476 -25.43 34.99 -4.35
#